data_AF-A0A938K243-F1
#
_entry.id   AF-A0A938K243-F1
#
_cell.length_a   1.000
_cell.length_b   1.000
_cell.length_c   1.000
_cell.angle_alpha   90.00
_cell.angle_beta   90.00
_cell.angle_gamma   90.00
#
_symmetry.space_group_name_H-M   'P 1'
#
loop_
_entity.id
_entity.type
_entity.pdbx_description
1 polymer ?
#
loop_
_entity_poly.entity_id
_entity_poly.type
_entity_poly.pdbx_seq_one_letter_code
_entity_poly.pdbx_strand_id
1 'polypeptide(L)'
;MRRALLLALFSLVLIPPASANSSISLTEPTHRTATGIFIDNELANLIKPNGRLGKLVLGQGQIRSATIDISLIEEIQDMADGYQYFNPDQSLTTVDVLPFASNWLNTLKRKSKNREILLLPYGNPDIKFLQANAPNELEFYRTIAQERAGAFFGRTITSISPINSVRSSDAAQSLHNSYQREVRALASISIANEVISLRLQLAKIINPAISDSRLPILTKGLRAELRENQKKLRIVAGNYTITAERYDLPVTVINDFTAPVSINLQTRTSNSRMRVGAVEPLVLAANSQTQIQIPIEVIASGETRLEVKLTNNRGSQVGELENIELRLAVISPLTTWFTTGMAIILLLAAAVQSVRRVKRRKHE
;
A
#
# COMPACT_ATOMS: atom_id res chain seq x y z
N MET A 1 56.83 20.90 -79.93
CA MET A 1 56.70 20.41 -78.53
C MET A 1 55.32 20.79 -78.01
N ARG A 2 54.37 19.84 -77.97
CA ARG A 2 52.99 20.07 -77.48
C ARG A 2 52.97 19.84 -75.97
N ARG A 3 52.59 20.85 -75.18
CA ARG A 3 52.33 20.72 -73.74
C ARG A 3 50.85 20.37 -73.55
N ALA A 4 50.56 19.19 -73.02
CA ALA A 4 49.23 18.80 -72.59
C ALA A 4 49.02 19.30 -71.14
N LEU A 5 47.94 20.05 -70.92
CA LEU A 5 47.51 20.52 -69.60
C LEU A 5 46.41 19.55 -69.11
N LEU A 6 46.69 18.78 -68.06
CA LEU A 6 45.71 17.93 -67.38
C LEU A 6 44.97 18.79 -66.34
N LEU A 7 43.68 19.08 -66.58
CA LEU A 7 42.79 19.58 -65.53
C LEU A 7 42.27 18.40 -64.71
N ALA A 8 42.61 18.38 -63.41
CA ALA A 8 42.00 17.48 -62.45
C ALA A 8 40.68 18.10 -61.96
N LEU A 9 39.55 17.45 -62.28
CA LEU A 9 38.23 17.80 -61.76
C LEU A 9 38.10 17.25 -60.32
N PHE A 10 38.06 18.13 -59.32
CA PHE A 10 37.84 17.74 -57.93
C PHE A 10 36.32 17.69 -57.66
N SER A 11 35.76 16.49 -57.63
CA SER A 11 34.36 16.27 -57.26
C SER A 11 34.20 16.46 -55.75
N LEU A 12 33.65 17.60 -55.32
CA LEU A 12 33.26 17.83 -53.94
C LEU A 12 32.05 16.96 -53.61
N VAL A 13 32.28 15.81 -52.96
CA VAL A 13 31.21 15.03 -52.34
C VAL A 13 30.75 15.81 -51.11
N LEU A 14 29.60 16.48 -51.21
CA LEU A 14 28.87 17.01 -50.06
C LEU A 14 28.40 15.81 -49.22
N ILE A 15 29.18 15.45 -48.21
CA ILE A 15 28.73 14.56 -47.14
C ILE A 15 27.68 15.35 -46.38
N PRO A 16 26.39 14.96 -46.35
CA PRO A 16 25.42 15.61 -45.50
C PRO A 16 25.93 15.52 -44.05
N PRO A 17 25.85 16.60 -43.25
CA PRO A 17 26.27 16.53 -41.86
C PRO A 17 25.51 15.39 -41.19
N ALA A 18 26.25 14.48 -40.56
CA ALA A 18 25.66 13.42 -39.76
C ALA A 18 24.71 14.07 -38.74
N SER A 19 23.40 13.94 -38.97
CA SER A 19 22.40 14.36 -38.00
C SER A 19 22.59 13.50 -36.76
N ALA A 20 23.19 14.05 -35.71
CA ALA A 20 23.19 13.43 -34.41
C ALA A 20 21.72 13.09 -34.05
N ASN A 21 21.40 11.80 -33.94
CA ASN A 21 20.10 11.34 -33.49
C ASN A 21 19.91 11.82 -32.05
N SER A 22 19.17 12.91 -31.86
CA SER A 22 18.94 13.50 -30.54
C SER A 22 17.83 12.74 -29.77
N SER A 23 18.13 11.48 -29.47
CA SER A 23 17.39 10.69 -28.47
C SER A 23 17.91 11.05 -27.08
N ILE A 24 17.01 11.32 -26.14
CA ILE A 24 17.36 11.60 -24.74
C ILE A 24 16.80 10.51 -23.82
N SER A 25 17.46 10.28 -22.69
CA SER A 25 16.97 9.41 -21.62
C SER A 25 16.72 10.23 -20.36
N LEU A 26 15.48 10.20 -19.88
CA LEU A 26 15.01 10.89 -18.69
C LEU A 26 14.60 9.82 -17.66
N THR A 27 15.60 9.35 -16.91
CA THR A 27 15.47 8.36 -15.84
C THR A 27 16.38 8.78 -14.70
N GLU A 28 15.95 8.53 -13.46
CA GLU A 28 16.74 8.63 -12.24
C GLU A 28 16.24 7.57 -11.22
N PRO A 29 17.08 7.11 -10.29
CA PRO A 29 16.57 6.47 -9.08
C PRO A 29 15.71 7.46 -8.27
N THR A 30 14.78 6.95 -7.46
CA THR A 30 13.93 7.81 -6.62
C THR A 30 14.77 8.69 -5.69
N HIS A 31 14.45 9.97 -5.64
CA HIS A 31 14.97 10.90 -4.62
C HIS A 31 13.96 11.13 -3.50
N ARG A 32 12.77 10.52 -3.57
CA ARG A 32 11.67 10.69 -2.62
C ARG A 32 11.39 9.40 -1.84
N THR A 33 11.17 9.53 -0.53
CA THR A 33 10.70 8.42 0.32
C THR A 33 9.22 8.14 0.08
N ALA A 34 8.72 7.01 0.60
CA ALA A 34 7.28 6.71 0.57
C ALA A 34 6.44 7.74 1.33
N THR A 35 6.99 8.37 2.38
CA THR A 35 6.33 9.44 3.16
C THR A 35 6.28 10.78 2.44
N GLY A 36 6.84 10.86 1.23
CA GLY A 36 6.83 12.04 0.39
C GLY A 36 7.96 13.04 0.65
N ILE A 37 8.90 12.75 1.56
CA ILE A 37 10.05 13.60 1.87
C ILE A 37 11.22 13.21 0.95
N PHE A 38 11.95 14.19 0.43
CA PHE A 38 13.13 13.93 -0.39
C PHE A 38 14.33 13.51 0.47
N ILE A 39 15.09 12.52 -0.02
CA ILE A 39 16.27 11.95 0.65
C ILE A 39 17.41 12.97 0.69
N ASP A 40 17.47 13.82 -0.33
CA ASP A 40 18.47 14.85 -0.53
C ASP A 40 17.91 15.95 -1.45
N ASN A 41 18.69 17.00 -1.70
CA ASN A 41 18.35 18.05 -2.65
C ASN A 41 19.07 17.90 -4.02
N GLU A 42 19.52 16.69 -4.36
CA GLU A 42 20.33 16.45 -5.56
C GLU A 42 19.51 16.62 -6.84
N LEU A 43 18.26 16.16 -6.86
CA LEU A 43 17.38 16.27 -8.02
C LEU A 43 17.18 17.74 -8.45
N ALA A 44 17.09 18.68 -7.49
CA ALA A 44 17.04 20.11 -7.78
C ALA A 44 18.28 20.57 -8.57
N ASN A 45 19.45 20.06 -8.25
CA ASN A 45 20.69 20.38 -8.96
C ASN A 45 20.74 19.76 -10.35
N LEU A 46 20.17 18.56 -10.53
CA LEU A 46 20.14 17.87 -11.81
C LEU A 46 19.26 18.57 -12.85
N ILE A 47 18.14 19.17 -12.42
CA ILE A 47 17.18 19.83 -13.33
C ILE A 47 17.50 21.31 -13.63
N LYS A 48 18.46 21.92 -12.90
CA LYS A 48 18.98 23.26 -13.22
C LYS A 48 19.52 23.33 -14.65
N PRO A 49 19.54 24.50 -15.31
CA PRO A 49 20.00 24.64 -16.70
C PRO A 49 21.38 24.03 -17.00
N ASN A 50 22.30 24.06 -16.04
CA ASN A 50 23.65 23.48 -16.14
C ASN A 50 23.74 22.02 -15.65
N GLY A 51 22.71 21.53 -14.96
CA GLY A 51 22.58 20.15 -14.50
C GLY A 51 22.37 19.17 -15.65
N ARG A 52 22.57 17.87 -15.39
CA ARG A 52 22.50 16.83 -16.42
C ARG A 52 21.12 16.76 -17.08
N LEU A 53 20.05 16.70 -16.30
CA LEU A 53 18.67 16.67 -16.80
C LEU A 53 18.24 18.01 -17.40
N GLY A 54 18.74 19.12 -16.82
CA GLY A 54 18.51 20.45 -17.38
C GLY A 54 19.14 20.63 -18.76
N LYS A 55 20.38 20.19 -18.97
CA LYS A 55 21.03 20.25 -20.30
C LYS A 55 20.25 19.48 -21.37
N LEU A 56 19.68 18.32 -21.02
CA LEU A 56 18.89 17.50 -21.95
C LEU A 56 17.58 18.18 -22.38
N VAL A 57 16.89 18.85 -21.45
CA VAL A 57 15.56 19.44 -21.70
C VAL A 57 15.65 20.92 -22.07
N LEU A 58 16.40 21.70 -21.31
CA LEU A 58 16.52 23.17 -21.44
C LEU A 58 17.60 23.61 -22.45
N GLY A 59 18.50 22.73 -22.88
CA GLY A 59 19.54 23.05 -23.88
C GLY A 59 18.97 23.45 -25.24
N GLN A 60 19.77 23.93 -26.19
CA GLN A 60 19.27 24.38 -27.50
C GLN A 60 18.85 23.23 -28.45
N GLY A 61 19.24 22.00 -28.14
CA GLY A 61 18.92 20.82 -28.95
C GLY A 61 17.42 20.52 -29.03
N GLN A 62 17.02 19.94 -30.18
CA GLN A 62 15.69 19.39 -30.40
C GLN A 62 15.60 17.97 -29.86
N ILE A 63 14.46 17.59 -29.30
CA ILE A 63 14.20 16.19 -28.89
C ILE A 63 13.57 15.47 -30.10
N ARG A 64 14.24 14.45 -30.64
CA ARG A 64 13.67 13.62 -31.71
C ARG A 64 12.87 12.46 -31.13
N SER A 65 13.43 11.79 -30.12
CA SER A 65 12.77 10.78 -29.31
C SER A 65 13.22 10.90 -27.85
N ALA A 66 12.41 10.41 -26.92
CA ALA A 66 12.73 10.41 -25.49
C ALA A 66 12.32 9.11 -24.82
N THR A 67 13.26 8.48 -24.11
CA THR A 67 12.96 7.42 -23.16
C THR A 67 12.68 8.05 -21.80
N ILE A 68 11.52 7.78 -21.20
CA ILE A 68 11.06 8.49 -20.01
C ILE A 68 10.59 7.50 -18.94
N ASP A 69 11.12 7.66 -17.72
CA ASP A 69 10.48 7.16 -16.50
C ASP A 69 9.52 8.22 -15.96
N ILE A 70 8.24 7.87 -15.85
CA ILE A 70 7.24 8.83 -15.37
C ILE A 70 7.42 9.14 -13.88
N SER A 71 8.05 8.26 -13.08
CA SER A 71 8.23 8.54 -11.65
C SER A 71 9.17 9.72 -11.42
N LEU A 72 10.18 9.90 -12.28
CA LEU A 72 11.05 11.08 -12.28
C LEU A 72 10.25 12.35 -12.57
N ILE A 73 9.34 12.29 -13.54
CA ILE A 73 8.52 13.45 -13.90
C ILE A 73 7.63 13.86 -12.73
N GLU A 74 7.00 12.90 -12.06
CA GLU A 74 6.18 13.16 -10.87
C GLU A 74 6.99 13.75 -9.72
N GLU A 75 8.20 13.24 -9.44
CA GLU A 75 9.05 13.84 -8.41
C GLU A 75 9.40 15.30 -8.74
N ILE A 76 9.63 15.63 -10.01
CA ILE A 76 9.86 17.02 -10.43
C ILE A 76 8.57 17.86 -10.31
N GLN A 77 7.38 17.28 -10.52
CA GLN A 77 6.09 17.94 -10.26
C GLN A 77 5.93 18.24 -8.76
N ASP A 78 6.22 17.28 -7.89
CA ASP A 78 6.20 17.50 -6.44
C ASP A 78 7.16 18.64 -6.03
N MET A 79 8.37 18.67 -6.61
CA MET A 79 9.32 19.75 -6.34
C MET A 79 8.83 21.12 -6.82
N ALA A 80 8.04 21.17 -7.89
CA ALA A 80 7.50 22.41 -8.42
C ALA A 80 6.47 23.05 -7.47
N ASP A 81 5.67 22.23 -6.80
CA ASP A 81 4.58 22.66 -5.89
C ASP A 81 5.07 22.99 -4.47
N GLY A 82 6.30 22.58 -4.14
CA GLY A 82 6.92 22.75 -2.81
C GLY A 82 7.27 21.40 -2.19
N TYR A 83 8.44 21.31 -1.56
CA TYR A 83 8.95 20.04 -1.06
C TYR A 83 9.81 20.19 0.19
N GLN A 84 9.98 19.07 0.90
CA GLN A 84 10.89 18.96 2.03
C GLN A 84 11.97 17.93 1.73
N TYR A 85 13.19 18.15 2.22
CA TYR A 85 14.28 17.20 2.08
C TYR A 85 15.11 17.05 3.36
N PHE A 86 15.74 15.89 3.53
CA PHE A 86 16.68 15.62 4.62
C PHE A 86 18.04 16.26 4.35
N ASN A 87 18.57 16.98 5.32
CA ASN A 87 19.96 17.40 5.35
C ASN A 87 20.86 16.23 5.81
N PRO A 88 22.20 16.32 5.62
CA PRO A 88 23.14 15.29 6.09
C PRO A 88 23.08 15.02 7.60
N ASP A 89 22.67 15.99 8.41
CA ASP A 89 22.47 15.88 9.85
C ASP A 89 21.07 15.35 10.25
N GLN A 90 20.26 14.92 9.27
CA GLN A 90 18.88 14.46 9.40
C GLN A 90 17.84 15.55 9.75
N SER A 91 18.23 16.83 9.83
CA SER A 91 17.26 17.92 9.91
C SER A 91 16.48 18.07 8.60
N LEU A 92 15.27 18.64 8.69
CA LEU A 92 14.42 18.88 7.52
C LEU A 92 14.56 20.33 7.05
N THR A 93 14.74 20.50 5.74
CA THR A 93 14.60 21.79 5.08
C THR A 93 13.33 21.80 4.25
N THR A 94 12.53 22.86 4.38
CA THR A 94 11.34 23.11 3.55
C THR A 94 11.67 24.11 2.45
N VAL A 95 11.22 23.82 1.23
CA VAL A 95 11.30 24.70 0.07
C VAL A 95 9.88 24.97 -0.41
N ASP A 96 9.41 26.20 -0.28
CA ASP A 96 8.00 26.54 -0.53
C ASP A 96 7.58 26.36 -2.00
N VAL A 97 8.41 26.82 -2.95
CA VAL A 97 8.17 26.66 -4.40
C VAL A 97 9.51 26.57 -5.11
N LEU A 98 9.60 25.74 -6.16
CA LEU A 98 10.77 25.65 -7.04
C LEU A 98 10.43 26.07 -8.49
N PRO A 99 10.40 27.38 -8.81
CA PRO A 99 9.84 27.86 -10.08
C PRO A 99 10.50 27.29 -11.34
N PHE A 100 11.79 26.97 -11.28
CA PHE A 100 12.49 26.41 -12.43
C PHE A 100 12.11 24.96 -12.73
N ALA A 101 11.55 24.21 -11.78
CA ALA A 101 10.99 22.88 -12.03
C ALA A 101 9.78 22.96 -12.97
N SER A 102 8.87 23.91 -12.73
CA SER A 102 7.73 24.18 -13.64
C SER A 102 8.20 24.56 -15.05
N ASN A 103 9.25 25.39 -15.16
CA ASN A 103 9.84 25.73 -16.45
C ASN A 103 10.44 24.50 -17.16
N TRP A 104 11.12 23.62 -16.41
CA TRP A 104 11.67 22.37 -16.92
C TRP A 104 10.57 21.46 -17.47
N LEU A 105 9.49 21.24 -16.71
CA LEU A 105 8.34 20.42 -17.10
C LEU A 105 7.64 20.98 -18.35
N ASN A 106 7.39 22.28 -18.39
CA ASN A 106 6.76 22.95 -19.53
C ASN A 106 7.64 22.88 -20.78
N THR A 107 8.97 23.01 -20.63
CA THR A 107 9.91 22.87 -21.74
C THR A 107 9.94 21.44 -22.26
N LEU A 108 9.91 20.43 -21.38
CA LEU A 108 9.81 19.03 -21.77
C LEU A 108 8.53 18.77 -22.58
N LYS A 109 7.37 19.19 -22.09
CA LYS A 109 6.08 19.05 -22.82
C LYS A 109 6.13 19.71 -24.20
N ARG A 110 6.64 20.94 -24.27
CA ARG A 110 6.77 21.69 -25.54
C ARG A 110 7.68 20.98 -26.54
N LYS A 111 8.86 20.54 -26.12
CA LYS A 111 9.87 19.94 -27.02
C LYS A 111 9.55 18.50 -27.42
N SER A 112 8.81 17.77 -26.59
CA SER A 112 8.36 16.40 -26.87
C SER A 112 7.02 16.33 -27.62
N LYS A 113 6.40 17.48 -27.90
CA LYS A 113 5.15 17.56 -28.67
C LYS A 113 5.33 16.88 -30.04
N ASN A 114 4.47 15.90 -30.33
CA ASN A 114 4.49 15.09 -31.55
C ASN A 114 5.81 14.33 -31.79
N ARG A 115 6.59 14.05 -30.73
CA ARG A 115 7.82 13.25 -30.80
C ARG A 115 7.55 11.81 -30.35
N GLU A 116 8.48 10.91 -30.63
CA GLU A 116 8.42 9.56 -30.08
C GLU A 116 8.75 9.59 -28.59
N ILE A 117 7.91 8.96 -27.77
CA ILE A 117 8.17 8.75 -26.34
C ILE A 117 8.15 7.25 -26.08
N LEU A 118 9.25 6.72 -25.56
CA LEU A 118 9.39 5.34 -25.10
C LEU A 118 9.27 5.33 -23.57
N LEU A 119 8.21 4.71 -23.04
CA LEU A 119 8.00 4.68 -21.60
C LEU A 119 8.72 3.52 -20.94
N LEU A 120 9.29 3.81 -19.77
CA LEU A 120 9.77 2.81 -18.83
C LEU A 120 8.63 2.39 -17.90
N PRO A 121 8.62 1.16 -17.37
CA PRO A 121 7.78 0.83 -16.24
C PRO A 121 8.05 1.81 -15.10
N TYR A 122 7.01 2.20 -14.37
CA TYR A 122 7.08 3.21 -13.32
C TYR A 122 8.22 2.92 -12.32
N GLY A 123 9.13 3.87 -12.13
CA GLY A 123 10.27 3.74 -11.20
C GLY A 123 11.46 2.98 -11.76
N ASN A 124 11.44 2.61 -13.04
CA ASN A 124 12.48 1.87 -13.74
C ASN A 124 13.04 0.66 -12.94
N PRO A 125 12.18 -0.29 -12.52
CA PRO A 125 12.58 -1.44 -11.71
C PRO A 125 13.44 -2.45 -12.49
N ASP A 126 14.07 -3.40 -11.78
CA ASP A 126 14.67 -4.60 -12.38
C ASP A 126 13.59 -5.45 -13.09
N ILE A 127 13.47 -5.22 -14.40
CA ILE A 127 12.44 -5.83 -15.25
C ILE A 127 12.59 -7.35 -15.28
N LYS A 128 13.81 -7.89 -15.36
CA LYS A 128 14.02 -9.36 -15.42
C LYS A 128 13.61 -10.02 -14.11
N PHE A 129 13.97 -9.40 -12.98
CA PHE A 129 13.54 -9.88 -11.68
C PHE A 129 12.02 -9.89 -11.56
N LEU A 130 11.33 -8.82 -11.96
CA LEU A 130 9.86 -8.77 -11.93
C LEU A 130 9.21 -9.74 -12.92
N GLN A 131 9.76 -9.92 -14.12
CA GLN A 131 9.24 -10.90 -15.08
C GLN A 131 9.23 -12.31 -14.51
N ALA A 132 10.30 -12.69 -13.80
CA ALA A 132 10.43 -14.01 -13.21
C ALA A 132 9.58 -14.20 -11.94
N ASN A 133 9.45 -13.17 -11.09
CA ASN A 133 8.90 -13.31 -9.74
C ASN A 133 7.52 -12.65 -9.54
N ALA A 134 7.17 -11.67 -10.35
CA ALA A 134 5.97 -10.85 -10.19
C ALA A 134 5.49 -10.23 -11.54
N PRO A 135 5.17 -11.05 -12.56
CA PRO A 135 4.81 -10.53 -13.89
C PRO A 135 3.59 -9.60 -13.87
N ASN A 136 2.61 -9.87 -12.99
CA ASN A 136 1.43 -9.01 -12.83
C ASN A 136 1.78 -7.64 -12.23
N GLU A 137 2.82 -7.54 -11.38
CA GLU A 137 3.29 -6.24 -10.87
C GLU A 137 4.01 -5.44 -11.96
N LEU A 138 4.80 -6.11 -12.80
CA LEU A 138 5.43 -5.46 -13.95
C LEU A 138 4.39 -4.86 -14.89
N GLU A 139 3.33 -5.61 -15.18
CA GLU A 139 2.26 -5.13 -16.05
C GLU A 139 1.49 -3.97 -15.43
N PHE A 140 1.27 -4.02 -14.12
CA PHE A 140 0.72 -2.89 -13.37
C PHE A 140 1.61 -1.64 -13.47
N TYR A 141 2.94 -1.76 -13.29
CA TYR A 141 3.84 -0.61 -13.40
C TYR A 141 3.91 -0.02 -14.81
N ARG A 142 3.75 -0.85 -15.85
CA ARG A 142 3.64 -0.38 -17.24
C ARG A 142 2.34 0.37 -17.49
N THR A 143 1.22 -0.19 -17.03
CA THR A 143 -0.11 0.41 -17.16
C THR A 143 -0.16 1.77 -16.48
N ILE A 144 0.29 1.85 -15.22
CA ILE A 144 0.36 3.12 -14.49
C ILE A 144 1.29 4.12 -15.20
N ALA A 145 2.43 3.66 -15.71
CA ALA A 145 3.33 4.54 -16.45
C ALA A 145 2.67 5.14 -17.70
N GLN A 146 1.94 4.33 -18.48
CA GLN A 146 1.20 4.78 -19.66
C GLN A 146 0.08 5.76 -19.31
N GLU A 147 -0.73 5.44 -18.31
CA GLU A 147 -1.84 6.30 -17.86
C GLU A 147 -1.32 7.67 -17.42
N ARG A 148 -0.34 7.69 -16.52
CA ARG A 148 0.18 8.94 -15.93
C ARG A 148 1.02 9.74 -16.92
N ALA A 149 1.75 9.09 -17.81
CA ALA A 149 2.40 9.77 -18.93
C ALA A 149 1.37 10.38 -19.88
N GLY A 150 0.27 9.66 -20.15
CA GLY A 150 -0.83 10.16 -20.96
C GLY A 150 -1.45 11.44 -20.38
N ALA A 151 -1.70 11.44 -19.07
CA ALA A 151 -2.16 12.61 -18.34
C ALA A 151 -1.15 13.77 -18.39
N PHE A 152 0.15 13.50 -18.20
CA PHE A 152 1.18 14.54 -18.23
C PHE A 152 1.35 15.17 -19.62
N PHE A 153 1.45 14.36 -20.67
CA PHE A 153 1.70 14.82 -22.05
C PHE A 153 0.44 15.23 -22.82
N GLY A 154 -0.75 14.91 -22.30
CA GLY A 154 -2.03 15.22 -22.95
C GLY A 154 -2.29 14.41 -24.22
N ARG A 155 -1.72 13.20 -24.32
CA ARG A 155 -1.93 12.27 -25.45
C ARG A 155 -1.64 10.83 -25.04
N THR A 156 -2.26 9.86 -25.71
CA THR A 156 -1.97 8.44 -25.51
C THR A 156 -0.53 8.11 -25.92
N ILE A 157 0.18 7.35 -25.09
CA ILE A 157 1.53 6.84 -25.36
C ILE A 157 1.51 5.33 -25.15
N THR A 158 1.70 4.58 -26.23
CA THR A 158 1.65 3.11 -26.22
C THR A 158 3.03 2.45 -26.31
N SER A 159 4.06 3.19 -26.73
CA SER A 159 5.40 2.65 -26.92
C SER A 159 6.08 2.36 -25.58
N ILE A 160 6.36 1.07 -25.34
CA ILE A 160 7.12 0.59 -24.18
C ILE A 160 8.57 0.38 -24.62
N SER A 161 9.52 0.88 -23.84
CA SER A 161 10.93 0.78 -24.17
C SER A 161 11.43 -0.67 -24.10
N PRO A 162 12.10 -1.19 -25.15
CA PRO A 162 12.75 -2.51 -25.12
C PRO A 162 14.09 -2.40 -24.38
N ILE A 163 14.06 -2.17 -23.07
CA ILE A 163 15.29 -1.94 -22.30
C ILE A 163 16.04 -3.24 -22.00
N ASN A 164 17.37 -3.18 -22.13
CA ASN A 164 18.32 -4.12 -21.53
C ASN A 164 18.20 -4.04 -20.01
N SER A 165 17.59 -5.06 -19.41
CA SER A 165 17.48 -5.17 -17.95
C SER A 165 18.86 -5.11 -17.28
N VAL A 166 19.10 -4.06 -16.52
CA VAL A 166 20.19 -4.05 -15.53
C VAL A 166 19.64 -4.70 -14.27
N ARG A 167 20.45 -5.55 -13.63
CA ARG A 167 20.04 -6.25 -12.42
C ARG A 167 20.17 -5.31 -11.22
N SER A 168 19.19 -5.29 -10.33
CA SER A 168 19.30 -4.60 -9.04
C SER A 168 20.19 -5.37 -8.05
N SER A 169 20.56 -4.73 -6.94
CA SER A 169 21.35 -5.39 -5.89
C SER A 169 20.55 -6.49 -5.18
N ASP A 170 21.26 -7.43 -4.56
CA ASP A 170 20.65 -8.51 -3.78
C ASP A 170 19.87 -7.97 -2.58
N ALA A 171 20.39 -6.92 -1.94
CA ALA A 171 19.73 -6.21 -0.85
C ALA A 171 18.38 -5.65 -1.30
N ALA A 172 18.34 -4.97 -2.46
CA ALA A 172 17.10 -4.43 -3.01
C ALA A 172 16.06 -5.53 -3.32
N GLN A 173 16.48 -6.64 -3.95
CA GLN A 173 15.58 -7.76 -4.27
C GLN A 173 15.03 -8.44 -3.01
N SER A 174 15.88 -8.64 -2.00
CA SER A 174 15.48 -9.21 -0.71
C SER A 174 14.45 -8.32 -0.01
N LEU A 175 14.72 -7.01 0.09
CA LEU A 175 13.82 -6.04 0.70
C LEU A 175 12.49 -5.96 -0.05
N HIS A 176 12.51 -5.94 -1.38
CA HIS A 176 11.30 -6.00 -2.19
C HIS A 176 10.45 -7.22 -1.83
N ASN A 177 11.05 -8.42 -1.79
CA ASN A 177 10.34 -9.65 -1.45
C ASN A 177 9.76 -9.63 -0.03
N SER A 178 10.47 -9.05 0.94
CA SER A 178 9.98 -8.90 2.31
C SER A 178 8.70 -8.05 2.38
N TYR A 179 8.72 -6.85 1.78
CA TYR A 179 7.59 -5.93 1.84
C TYR A 179 6.45 -6.27 0.86
N GLN A 180 6.75 -6.99 -0.23
CA GLN A 180 5.76 -7.39 -1.23
C GLN A 180 4.61 -8.18 -0.62
N ARG A 181 4.86 -9.00 0.41
CA ARG A 181 3.80 -9.78 1.07
C ARG A 181 2.74 -8.87 1.71
N GLU A 182 3.16 -7.88 2.47
CA GLU A 182 2.26 -6.94 3.16
C GLU A 182 1.53 -6.03 2.16
N VAL A 183 2.25 -5.52 1.16
CA VAL A 183 1.64 -4.70 0.10
C VAL A 183 0.62 -5.49 -0.71
N ARG A 184 0.90 -6.75 -1.06
CA ARG A 184 -0.07 -7.62 -1.76
C ARG A 184 -1.30 -7.92 -0.92
N ALA A 185 -1.15 -8.04 0.40
CA ALA A 185 -2.30 -8.22 1.28
C ALA A 185 -3.23 -6.99 1.20
N LEU A 186 -2.69 -5.77 1.30
CA LEU A 186 -3.45 -4.53 1.15
C LEU A 186 -4.04 -4.37 -0.27
N ALA A 187 -3.25 -4.66 -1.31
CA ALA A 187 -3.71 -4.59 -2.71
C ALA A 187 -4.81 -5.59 -3.05
N SER A 188 -4.95 -6.66 -2.27
CA SER A 188 -6.01 -7.65 -2.47
C SER A 188 -7.38 -7.23 -1.93
N ILE A 189 -7.42 -6.20 -1.07
CA ILE A 189 -8.65 -5.75 -0.41
C ILE A 189 -9.18 -4.43 -0.95
N SER A 190 -8.33 -3.59 -1.55
CA SER A 190 -8.72 -2.26 -2.03
C SER A 190 -7.86 -1.78 -3.19
N ILE A 191 -8.45 -0.91 -4.02
CA ILE A 191 -7.79 -0.19 -5.12
C ILE A 191 -7.51 1.28 -4.77
N ALA A 192 -7.53 1.63 -3.47
CA ALA A 192 -7.27 2.99 -2.99
C ALA A 192 -5.92 3.54 -3.48
N ASN A 193 -5.85 4.86 -3.72
CA ASN A 193 -4.64 5.52 -4.22
C ASN A 193 -3.44 5.33 -3.30
N GLU A 194 -3.66 5.22 -2.00
CA GLU A 194 -2.59 5.00 -1.01
C GLU A 194 -2.00 3.59 -1.13
N VAL A 195 -2.82 2.60 -1.48
CA VAL A 195 -2.36 1.22 -1.76
C VAL A 195 -1.61 1.16 -3.09
N ILE A 196 -2.09 1.88 -4.10
CA ILE A 196 -1.37 2.07 -5.38
C ILE A 196 0.01 2.67 -5.10
N SER A 197 0.09 3.75 -4.32
CA SER A 197 1.35 4.40 -3.95
C SER A 197 2.33 3.43 -3.29
N LEU A 198 1.88 2.58 -2.36
CA LEU A 198 2.73 1.56 -1.73
C LEU A 198 3.33 0.57 -2.76
N ARG A 199 2.52 0.13 -3.74
CA ARG A 199 3.00 -0.74 -4.83
C ARG A 199 4.05 -0.05 -5.68
N LEU A 200 3.84 1.21 -6.03
CA LEU A 200 4.80 1.99 -6.82
C LEU A 200 6.12 2.20 -6.08
N GLN A 201 6.11 2.34 -4.75
CA GLN A 201 7.33 2.40 -3.95
C GLN A 201 8.14 1.09 -4.00
N LEU A 202 7.48 -0.07 -4.08
CA LEU A 202 8.18 -1.34 -4.27
C LEU A 202 8.91 -1.45 -5.61
N ALA A 203 8.36 -0.85 -6.67
CA ALA A 203 9.04 -0.77 -7.97
C ALA A 203 10.34 0.04 -7.85
N LYS A 204 10.24 1.21 -7.21
CA LYS A 204 11.37 2.12 -7.02
C LYS A 204 12.52 1.44 -6.28
N ILE A 205 12.26 0.66 -5.22
CA ILE A 205 13.32 0.00 -4.42
C ILE A 205 14.24 -0.90 -5.24
N ILE A 206 13.72 -1.58 -6.27
CA ILE A 206 14.49 -2.47 -7.16
C ILE A 206 14.96 -1.78 -8.43
N ASN A 207 14.99 -0.45 -8.45
CA ASN A 207 15.63 0.28 -9.53
C ASN A 207 17.16 -0.03 -9.51
N PRO A 208 17.74 -0.50 -10.63
CA PRO A 208 19.15 -0.90 -10.67
C PRO A 208 20.16 0.23 -10.42
N ALA A 209 19.73 1.49 -10.55
CA ALA A 209 20.56 2.67 -10.29
C ALA A 209 20.54 3.12 -8.82
N ILE A 210 19.74 2.49 -7.94
CA ILE A 210 19.74 2.79 -6.51
C ILE A 210 20.98 2.20 -5.85
N SER A 211 21.70 3.02 -5.07
CA SER A 211 22.78 2.57 -4.21
C SER A 211 22.25 1.91 -2.94
N ASP A 212 22.95 0.87 -2.47
CA ASP A 212 22.58 0.15 -1.24
C ASP A 212 22.55 1.07 0.00
N SER A 213 23.33 2.16 0.00
CA SER A 213 23.32 3.18 1.06
C SER A 213 21.99 3.95 1.18
N ARG A 214 21.20 4.05 0.10
CA ARG A 214 19.88 4.72 0.12
C ARG A 214 18.75 3.79 0.58
N LEU A 215 18.93 2.47 0.49
CA LEU A 215 17.90 1.48 0.83
C LEU A 215 17.37 1.59 2.27
N PRO A 216 18.19 1.81 3.31
CA PRO A 216 17.68 1.98 4.68
C PRO A 216 16.72 3.16 4.83
N ILE A 217 17.00 4.29 4.17
CA ILE A 217 16.17 5.50 4.24
C ILE A 217 14.83 5.24 3.54
N LEU A 218 14.88 4.67 2.33
CA LEU A 218 13.70 4.32 1.54
C LEU A 218 12.80 3.32 2.26
N THR A 219 13.39 2.25 2.81
CA THR A 219 12.63 1.20 3.49
C THR A 219 12.09 1.65 4.85
N LYS A 220 12.80 2.54 5.57
CA LYS A 220 12.25 3.21 6.76
C LYS A 220 10.98 3.97 6.42
N GLY A 221 11.00 4.76 5.33
CA GLY A 221 9.82 5.48 4.84
C GLY A 221 8.69 4.53 4.43
N LEU A 222 8.99 3.48 3.65
CA LEU A 222 8.00 2.50 3.23
C LEU A 222 7.35 1.79 4.42
N ARG A 223 8.14 1.41 5.42
CA ARG A 223 7.63 0.77 6.65
C ARG A 223 6.71 1.71 7.44
N ALA A 224 7.02 3.00 7.49
CA ALA A 224 6.16 3.98 8.13
C ALA A 224 4.82 4.08 7.40
N GLU A 225 4.84 4.23 6.07
CA GLU A 225 3.61 4.29 5.26
C GLU A 225 2.78 3.00 5.32
N LEU A 226 3.42 1.83 5.33
CA LEU A 226 2.72 0.56 5.50
C LEU A 226 1.96 0.51 6.82
N ARG A 227 2.58 0.96 7.91
CA ARG A 227 1.93 1.02 9.24
C ARG A 227 0.77 2.00 9.25
N GLU A 228 0.94 3.18 8.65
CA GLU A 228 -0.15 4.15 8.55
C GLU A 228 -1.32 3.61 7.72
N ASN A 229 -1.05 2.88 6.63
CA ASN A 229 -2.11 2.23 5.86
C ASN A 229 -2.78 1.07 6.61
N GLN A 230 -2.06 0.30 7.43
CA GLN A 230 -2.65 -0.75 8.27
C GLN A 230 -3.62 -0.17 9.32
N LYS A 231 -3.33 1.01 9.89
CA LYS A 231 -4.21 1.72 10.84
C LYS A 231 -5.55 2.15 10.24
N LYS A 232 -5.60 2.36 8.92
CA LYS A 232 -6.83 2.75 8.22
C LYS A 232 -7.92 1.69 8.29
N LEU A 233 -7.56 0.45 8.61
CA LEU A 233 -8.51 -0.64 8.76
C LEU A 233 -8.38 -1.24 10.17
N ARG A 234 -9.37 -0.98 11.02
CA ARG A 234 -9.35 -1.39 12.43
C ARG A 234 -10.73 -1.77 12.94
N ILE A 235 -10.75 -2.40 14.11
CA ILE A 235 -11.96 -2.76 14.82
C ILE A 235 -11.99 -1.95 16.11
N VAL A 236 -13.17 -1.45 16.47
CA VAL A 236 -13.43 -0.80 17.75
C VAL A 236 -14.53 -1.57 18.47
N ALA A 237 -14.24 -1.96 19.70
CA ALA A 237 -15.15 -2.71 20.56
C ALA A 237 -15.21 -2.07 21.95
N GLY A 238 -16.33 -2.28 22.64
CA GLY A 238 -16.50 -1.86 24.04
C GLY A 238 -16.00 -2.90 25.04
N ASN A 239 -16.35 -2.68 26.30
CA ASN A 239 -16.22 -3.70 27.35
C ASN A 239 -17.54 -4.47 27.47
N TYR A 240 -17.49 -5.80 27.51
CA TYR A 240 -18.70 -6.62 27.53
C TYR A 240 -18.77 -7.54 28.75
N THR A 241 -19.95 -7.60 29.36
CA THR A 241 -20.35 -8.66 30.29
C THR A 241 -21.49 -9.46 29.66
N ILE A 242 -21.25 -10.72 29.37
CA ILE A 242 -22.18 -11.61 28.65
C ILE A 242 -22.89 -12.50 29.65
N THR A 243 -24.21 -12.36 29.76
CA THR A 243 -25.06 -13.11 30.69
C THR A 243 -25.94 -14.15 30.00
N ALA A 244 -25.87 -14.26 28.67
CA ALA A 244 -26.63 -15.20 27.85
C ALA A 244 -25.74 -16.27 27.22
N GLU A 245 -26.26 -17.48 27.04
CA GLU A 245 -25.57 -18.60 26.39
C GLU A 245 -25.24 -18.29 24.92
N ARG A 246 -26.14 -17.61 24.21
CA ARG A 246 -25.91 -17.12 22.85
C ARG A 246 -26.02 -15.60 22.85
N TYR A 247 -25.05 -14.95 22.25
CA TYR A 247 -24.99 -13.50 22.17
C TYR A 247 -24.38 -13.06 20.85
N ASP A 248 -24.97 -12.04 20.25
CA ASP A 248 -24.43 -11.40 19.06
C ASP A 248 -23.60 -10.20 19.51
N LEU A 249 -22.29 -10.33 19.46
CA LEU A 249 -21.34 -9.34 19.96
C LEU A 249 -21.21 -8.18 18.97
N PRO A 250 -21.69 -6.96 19.29
CA PRO A 250 -21.60 -5.85 18.36
C PRO A 250 -20.19 -5.29 18.35
N VAL A 251 -19.55 -5.23 17.19
CA VAL A 251 -18.25 -4.56 17.00
C VAL A 251 -18.33 -3.60 15.83
N THR A 252 -17.57 -2.51 15.87
CA THR A 252 -17.51 -1.54 14.78
C THR A 252 -16.26 -1.76 13.97
N VAL A 253 -16.39 -1.99 12.67
CA VAL A 253 -15.25 -2.05 11.75
C VAL A 253 -15.14 -0.73 11.01
N ILE A 254 -13.96 -0.14 11.01
CA ILE A 254 -13.70 1.17 10.43
C ILE A 254 -12.79 1.02 9.22
N ASN A 255 -13.19 1.66 8.12
CA ASN A 255 -12.43 1.79 6.90
C ASN A 255 -12.15 3.27 6.59
N ASP A 256 -10.92 3.70 6.79
CA ASP A 256 -10.41 5.05 6.45
C ASP A 256 -9.65 5.06 5.10
N PHE A 257 -9.77 4.02 4.28
CA PHE A 257 -9.29 4.08 2.90
C PHE A 257 -10.22 4.94 2.04
N THR A 258 -9.63 5.59 1.03
CA THR A 258 -10.35 6.41 0.03
C THR A 258 -11.20 5.60 -0.94
N ALA A 259 -11.14 4.27 -0.89
CA ALA A 259 -11.92 3.36 -1.71
C ALA A 259 -12.60 2.28 -0.84
N PRO A 260 -13.64 1.60 -1.37
CA PRO A 260 -14.22 0.44 -0.72
C PRO A 260 -13.20 -0.67 -0.46
N VAL A 261 -13.47 -1.48 0.56
CA VAL A 261 -12.57 -2.54 1.02
C VAL A 261 -13.34 -3.84 1.26
N SER A 262 -12.84 -4.94 0.71
CA SER A 262 -13.42 -6.29 0.89
C SER A 262 -12.56 -7.13 1.82
N ILE A 263 -13.12 -7.57 2.94
CA ILE A 263 -12.37 -8.24 4.02
C ILE A 263 -13.14 -9.43 4.61
N ASN A 264 -12.42 -10.27 5.33
CA ASN A 264 -12.96 -11.31 6.20
C ASN A 264 -12.52 -11.06 7.64
N LEU A 265 -13.32 -11.56 8.58
CA LEU A 265 -13.02 -11.48 10.00
C LEU A 265 -12.59 -12.86 10.51
N GLN A 266 -11.39 -12.93 11.08
CA GLN A 266 -10.85 -14.13 11.69
C GLN A 266 -10.73 -13.93 13.19
N THR A 267 -11.29 -14.85 13.97
CA THR A 267 -11.28 -14.77 15.43
C THR A 267 -10.48 -15.89 16.07
N ARG A 268 -9.90 -15.60 17.23
CA ARG A 268 -9.30 -16.59 18.13
C ARG A 268 -9.65 -16.28 19.57
N THR A 269 -10.06 -17.29 20.33
CA THR A 269 -10.29 -17.15 21.77
C THR A 269 -9.05 -17.54 22.56
N SER A 270 -8.83 -16.89 23.71
CA SER A 270 -7.71 -17.23 24.61
C SER A 270 -7.93 -18.55 25.36
N ASN A 271 -9.17 -19.02 25.44
CA ASN A 271 -9.55 -20.25 26.13
C ASN A 271 -10.80 -20.88 25.50
N SER A 272 -11.16 -22.08 25.96
CA SER A 272 -12.30 -22.86 25.45
C SER A 272 -13.64 -22.51 26.11
N ARG A 273 -13.76 -21.38 26.81
CA ARG A 273 -15.01 -20.98 27.50
C ARG A 273 -16.07 -20.42 26.57
N MET A 274 -15.72 -20.15 25.32
CA MET A 274 -16.59 -19.58 24.30
C MET A 274 -16.25 -20.18 22.94
N ARG A 275 -17.27 -20.39 22.12
CA ARG A 275 -17.15 -20.68 20.69
C ARG A 275 -17.59 -19.44 19.91
N VAL A 276 -16.87 -19.15 18.83
CA VAL A 276 -17.20 -18.04 17.94
C VAL A 276 -17.73 -18.62 16.64
N GLY A 277 -18.88 -18.11 16.18
CA GLY A 277 -19.46 -18.49 14.91
C GLY A 277 -18.75 -17.81 13.73
N ALA A 278 -19.08 -18.25 12.52
CA ALA A 278 -18.56 -17.63 11.30
C ALA A 278 -19.22 -16.26 11.07
N VAL A 279 -18.44 -15.33 10.53
CA VAL A 279 -18.92 -14.03 10.06
C VAL A 279 -18.74 -14.00 8.55
N GLU A 280 -19.80 -13.58 7.83
CA GLU A 280 -19.77 -13.48 6.37
C GLU A 280 -18.74 -12.43 5.90
N PRO A 281 -18.18 -12.57 4.69
CA PRO A 281 -17.32 -11.57 4.08
C PRO A 281 -17.96 -10.17 4.08
N LEU A 282 -17.16 -9.15 4.39
CA LEU A 282 -17.61 -7.78 4.55
C LEU A 282 -17.11 -6.91 3.41
N VAL A 283 -17.97 -6.03 2.91
CA VAL A 283 -17.60 -4.94 2.00
C VAL A 283 -17.88 -3.63 2.71
N LEU A 284 -16.82 -2.90 3.03
CA LEU A 284 -16.87 -1.61 3.71
C LEU A 284 -16.77 -0.49 2.68
N ALA A 285 -17.68 0.48 2.71
CA ALA A 285 -17.58 1.66 1.85
C ALA A 285 -16.34 2.50 2.22
N ALA A 286 -15.85 3.32 1.29
CA ALA A 286 -14.76 4.26 1.56
C ALA A 286 -15.09 5.19 2.72
N ASN A 287 -14.12 5.49 3.59
CA ASN A 287 -14.28 6.41 4.74
C ASN A 287 -15.55 6.14 5.56
N SER A 288 -15.77 4.88 5.93
CA SER A 288 -17.02 4.45 6.60
C SER A 288 -16.76 3.65 7.87
N GLN A 289 -17.79 3.58 8.71
CA GLN A 289 -17.84 2.76 9.91
C GLN A 289 -19.06 1.85 9.81
N THR A 290 -18.86 0.55 10.01
CA THR A 290 -19.94 -0.44 9.91
C THR A 290 -20.00 -1.26 11.19
N GLN A 291 -21.16 -1.28 11.84
CA GLN A 291 -21.40 -2.17 12.96
C GLN A 291 -21.75 -3.56 12.45
N ILE A 292 -21.03 -4.57 12.95
CA ILE A 292 -21.27 -5.98 12.64
C ILE A 292 -21.51 -6.75 13.94
N GLN A 293 -22.11 -7.92 13.81
CA GLN A 293 -22.39 -8.81 14.92
C GLN A 293 -21.54 -10.07 14.81
N ILE A 294 -20.74 -10.36 15.84
CA ILE A 294 -19.99 -11.61 15.94
C ILE A 294 -20.81 -12.58 16.81
N PRO A 295 -21.39 -13.65 16.25
CA PRO A 295 -22.14 -14.62 17.02
C PRO A 295 -21.20 -15.39 17.95
N ILE A 296 -21.48 -15.37 19.25
CA ILE A 296 -20.73 -16.11 20.27
C ILE A 296 -21.65 -17.06 21.05
N GLU A 297 -21.11 -18.22 21.39
CA GLU A 297 -21.75 -19.23 22.25
C GLU A 297 -20.88 -19.45 23.49
N VAL A 298 -21.44 -19.20 24.66
CA VAL A 298 -20.76 -19.31 25.95
C VAL A 298 -20.90 -20.73 26.48
N ILE A 299 -19.76 -21.36 26.74
CA ILE A 299 -19.64 -22.73 27.25
C ILE A 299 -19.45 -22.73 28.77
N ALA A 300 -18.69 -21.75 29.30
CA ALA A 300 -18.42 -21.63 30.73
C ALA A 300 -18.25 -20.18 31.18
N SER A 301 -18.61 -19.89 32.42
CA SER A 301 -18.39 -18.59 33.05
C SER A 301 -16.89 -18.32 33.32
N GLY A 302 -16.51 -17.05 33.41
CA GLY A 302 -15.14 -16.57 33.65
C GLY A 302 -14.71 -15.49 32.68
N GLU A 303 -13.44 -15.10 32.74
CA GLU A 303 -12.84 -14.13 31.82
C GLU A 303 -12.32 -14.83 30.56
N THR A 304 -12.47 -14.17 29.41
CA THR A 304 -11.88 -14.60 28.14
C THR A 304 -11.50 -13.40 27.29
N ARG A 305 -10.56 -13.60 26.37
CA ARG A 305 -10.14 -12.60 25.40
C ARG A 305 -10.46 -13.11 24.01
N LEU A 306 -11.11 -12.28 23.21
CA LEU A 306 -11.39 -12.52 21.81
C LEU A 306 -10.43 -11.69 20.95
N GLU A 307 -9.45 -12.36 20.35
CA GLU A 307 -8.56 -11.78 19.35
C GLU A 307 -9.30 -11.74 18.00
N VAL A 308 -9.39 -10.57 17.39
CA VAL A 308 -10.07 -10.36 16.12
C VAL A 308 -9.11 -9.74 15.09
N LYS A 309 -8.98 -10.42 13.95
CA LYS A 309 -8.13 -10.04 12.83
C LYS A 309 -8.94 -9.77 11.59
N LEU A 310 -8.63 -8.67 10.92
CA LEU A 310 -9.12 -8.39 9.57
C LEU A 310 -8.18 -8.99 8.55
N THR A 311 -8.73 -9.81 7.66
CA THR A 311 -7.97 -10.62 6.70
C THR A 311 -8.51 -10.44 5.28
N ASN A 312 -7.68 -10.73 4.28
CA ASN A 312 -8.15 -10.87 2.90
C ASN A 312 -8.77 -12.26 2.65
N ASN A 313 -9.18 -12.53 1.41
CA ASN A 313 -9.69 -13.84 0.99
C ASN A 313 -8.67 -15.00 1.08
N ARG A 314 -7.39 -14.70 1.30
CA ARG A 314 -6.31 -15.69 1.49
C ARG A 314 -5.89 -15.84 2.95
N GLY A 315 -6.58 -15.19 3.90
CA GLY A 315 -6.26 -15.22 5.32
C GLY A 315 -5.05 -14.37 5.73
N SER A 316 -4.50 -13.54 4.83
CA SER A 316 -3.42 -12.60 5.19
C SER A 316 -4.01 -11.40 5.93
N GLN A 317 -3.37 -11.00 7.02
CA GLN A 317 -3.78 -9.83 7.82
C GLN A 317 -3.59 -8.53 7.02
N VAL A 318 -4.57 -7.62 7.11
CA VAL A 318 -4.62 -6.37 6.33
C VAL A 318 -4.93 -5.12 7.15
N GLY A 319 -5.15 -5.26 8.45
CA GLY A 319 -5.45 -4.16 9.36
C GLY A 319 -4.89 -4.42 10.76
N GLU A 320 -5.31 -3.60 11.71
CA GLU A 320 -4.92 -3.75 13.11
C GLU A 320 -5.52 -5.01 13.75
N LEU A 321 -4.79 -5.53 14.73
CA LEU A 321 -5.25 -6.61 15.59
C LEU A 321 -6.04 -6.01 16.75
N GLU A 322 -7.27 -6.48 16.96
CA GLU A 322 -8.07 -6.05 18.11
C GLU A 322 -8.21 -7.18 19.14
N ASN A 323 -8.08 -6.84 20.42
CA ASN A 323 -8.22 -7.77 21.53
C ASN A 323 -9.38 -7.34 22.43
N ILE A 324 -10.52 -8.03 22.31
CA ILE A 324 -11.74 -7.71 23.07
C ILE A 324 -11.75 -8.51 24.37
N GLU A 325 -11.70 -7.83 25.50
CA GLU A 325 -11.82 -8.45 26.82
C GLU A 325 -13.30 -8.70 27.16
N LEU A 326 -13.65 -9.94 27.48
CA LEU A 326 -15.02 -10.38 27.71
C LEU A 326 -15.17 -11.02 29.10
N ARG A 327 -16.19 -10.60 29.86
CA ARG A 327 -16.61 -11.25 31.10
C ARG A 327 -17.82 -12.11 30.86
N LEU A 328 -17.69 -13.43 31.01
CA LEU A 328 -18.77 -14.40 30.83
C LEU A 328 -19.41 -14.73 32.19
N ALA A 329 -20.68 -14.40 32.35
CA ALA A 329 -21.47 -14.59 33.57
C ALA A 329 -22.76 -15.35 33.24
N VAL A 330 -22.63 -16.48 32.55
CA VAL A 330 -23.76 -17.31 32.13
C VAL A 330 -24.05 -18.37 33.20
N ILE A 331 -25.29 -18.39 33.66
CA ILE A 331 -25.81 -19.41 34.57
C ILE A 331 -26.34 -20.57 33.72
N SER A 332 -25.86 -21.79 33.98
CA SER A 332 -26.32 -22.98 33.27
C SER A 332 -27.84 -23.19 33.48
N PRO A 333 -28.64 -23.34 32.41
CA PRO A 333 -30.07 -23.67 32.52
C PRO A 333 -30.33 -24.93 33.33
N LEU A 334 -29.40 -25.90 33.26
CA LEU A 334 -29.48 -27.14 34.01
C LEU A 334 -29.42 -26.89 35.52
N THR A 335 -28.52 -26.01 35.97
CA THR A 335 -28.42 -25.60 37.37
C THR A 335 -29.69 -24.92 37.84
N THR A 336 -30.29 -24.05 37.01
CA THR A 336 -31.55 -23.38 37.31
C THR A 336 -32.70 -24.37 37.49
N TRP A 337 -32.78 -25.40 36.65
CA TRP A 337 -33.78 -26.47 36.81
C TRP A 337 -33.53 -27.33 38.05
N PHE A 338 -32.29 -27.68 38.35
CA PHE A 338 -31.97 -28.42 39.57
C PHE A 338 -32.31 -27.64 40.83
N THR A 339 -31.96 -26.36 40.90
CA THR A 339 -32.27 -25.52 42.08
C THR A 339 -33.77 -25.27 42.22
N THR A 340 -34.47 -24.98 41.12
CA THR A 340 -35.93 -24.81 41.11
C THR A 340 -36.65 -26.11 41.48
N GLY A 341 -36.22 -27.24 40.91
CA GLY A 341 -36.75 -28.57 41.24
C GLY A 341 -36.53 -28.93 42.71
N MET A 342 -35.32 -28.73 43.24
CA MET A 342 -35.04 -28.93 44.66
C MET A 342 -35.87 -28.00 45.54
N ALA A 343 -36.04 -26.73 45.16
CA ALA A 343 -36.86 -25.79 45.91
C ALA A 343 -38.32 -26.26 45.99
N ILE A 344 -38.89 -26.75 44.88
CA ILE A 344 -40.24 -27.33 44.84
C ILE A 344 -40.33 -28.57 45.74
N ILE A 345 -39.37 -29.48 45.65
CA ILE A 345 -39.32 -30.70 46.48
C ILE A 345 -39.27 -30.33 47.98
N LEU A 346 -38.44 -29.35 48.36
CA LEU A 346 -38.34 -28.88 49.74
C LEU A 346 -39.65 -28.25 50.23
N LEU A 347 -40.33 -27.49 49.39
CA LEU A 347 -41.62 -26.87 49.71
C LEU A 347 -42.71 -27.93 49.93
N LEU A 348 -42.76 -28.95 49.07
CA LEU A 348 -43.65 -30.10 49.25
C LEU A 348 -43.34 -30.89 50.52
N ALA A 349 -42.07 -31.15 50.81
CA ALA A 349 -41.65 -31.83 52.03
C ALA A 349 -42.06 -31.04 53.29
N ALA A 350 -41.90 -29.71 53.29
CA ALA A 350 -42.33 -28.83 54.36
C ALA A 350 -43.86 -28.86 54.55
N ALA A 351 -44.64 -28.83 53.47
CA ALA A 351 -46.10 -28.96 53.52
C ALA A 351 -46.54 -30.31 54.12
N VAL A 352 -45.95 -31.41 53.67
CA VAL A 352 -46.25 -32.76 54.22
C VAL A 352 -45.87 -32.85 55.69
N GLN A 353 -44.71 -32.33 56.10
CA GLN A 353 -44.31 -32.28 57.50
C GLN A 353 -45.27 -31.44 58.35
N SER A 354 -45.74 -30.31 57.83
CA SER A 354 -46.72 -29.46 58.51
C SER A 354 -48.05 -30.19 58.74
N VAL A 355 -48.60 -30.84 57.71
CA VAL A 355 -49.84 -31.64 57.83
C VAL A 355 -49.67 -32.80 58.81
N ARG A 356 -48.54 -33.53 58.75
CA ARG A 356 -48.24 -34.61 59.71
C ARG A 356 -48.14 -34.09 61.15
N ARG A 357 -47.54 -32.90 61.35
CA ARG A 357 -47.43 -32.25 62.67
C ARG A 357 -48.81 -31.86 63.23
N VAL A 358 -49.69 -31.30 62.40
CA VAL A 358 -51.05 -30.93 62.81
C VAL A 358 -51.91 -32.16 63.14
N LYS A 359 -51.80 -33.24 62.36
CA LYS A 359 -52.51 -34.50 62.66
C LYS A 359 -52.06 -35.15 63.97
N ARG A 360 -50.77 -35.07 64.34
CA ARG A 360 -50.28 -35.59 65.62
C ARG A 360 -50.81 -34.81 66.84
N ARG A 361 -51.06 -33.50 66.70
CA ARG A 361 -51.67 -32.66 67.76
C ARG A 361 -53.18 -32.85 67.94
N LYS A 362 -53.83 -33.64 67.09
CA LYS A 362 -55.26 -33.99 67.20
C LYS A 362 -55.51 -35.34 67.89
N HIS A 363 -54.44 -36.05 68.25
CA HIS A 363 -54.49 -37.37 68.92
C HIS A 363 -53.82 -37.36 70.30
N GLU A 364 -53.45 -36.18 70.81
CA GLU A 364 -53.39 -35.85 72.24
C GLU A 364 -54.65 -35.05 72.55
#